data_AF-E0YN52-F1
#
_entry.id   AF-E0YN52-F1
#
_cell.length_a   1.000
_cell.length_b   1.000
_cell.length_c   1.000
_cell.angle_alpha   90.00
_cell.angle_beta   90.00
_cell.angle_gamma   90.00
#
_symmetry.space_group_name_H-M   'P 1'
#
loop_
_entity.id
_entity.type
_entity.pdbx_description
1 polymer ?
#
loop_
_entity_poly.entity_id
_entity_poly.type
_entity_poly.pdbx_seq_one_letter_code
_entity_poly.pdbx_strand_id
1 'polypeptide(L)'
;TAMGVWVMVANLNDLINAAVWYHDAVDRAPIWCDISVKIILGGQVGRLAAVACIARFLADVVSPRATAITHQDRRRRAIFDYSMSFGVPIVVMACHIIYQPNHYAIFHGGGCEVTQTMTWPTLVLRMIWGPVFALTGVLYSTYTVYRLIRHRRDFSRVTAGAHSALTTARFVRLAALSIAYLLVGLPLSLYSTFIAIVSTGRFTDYDWQYVHSA
;
A
#
# COMPACT_ATOMS: atom_id res chain seq x y z
N THR A 1 -5.22 -11.03 -6.59
CA THR A 1 -4.60 -9.71 -6.86
C THR A 1 -3.64 -9.39 -5.74
N ALA A 2 -2.57 -8.60 -5.98
CA ALA A 2 -1.58 -8.27 -4.94
C ALA A 2 -2.23 -7.65 -3.68
N MET A 3 -3.28 -6.84 -3.85
CA MET A 3 -4.08 -6.28 -2.76
C MET A 3 -4.65 -7.37 -1.84
N GLY A 4 -5.21 -8.45 -2.39
CA GLY A 4 -5.79 -9.53 -1.59
C GLY A 4 -4.74 -10.29 -0.77
N VAL A 5 -3.54 -10.47 -1.31
CA VAL A 5 -2.41 -11.09 -0.59
C VAL A 5 -2.01 -10.21 0.58
N TRP A 6 -1.81 -8.91 0.37
CA TRP A 6 -1.46 -7.98 1.44
C TRP A 6 -2.53 -7.86 2.52
N VAL A 7 -3.82 -7.88 2.13
CA VAL A 7 -4.93 -7.85 3.09
C VAL A 7 -4.95 -9.15 3.89
N MET A 8 -4.83 -10.32 3.27
CA MET A 8 -4.83 -11.60 3.98
C MET A 8 -3.66 -11.71 4.96
N VAL A 9 -2.46 -11.34 4.52
CA VAL A 9 -1.25 -11.37 5.36
C VAL A 9 -1.38 -10.40 6.54
N ALA A 10 -1.90 -9.19 6.32
CA ALA A 10 -2.11 -8.22 7.40
C ALA A 10 -3.18 -8.68 8.40
N ASN A 11 -4.31 -9.21 7.94
CA ASN A 11 -5.36 -9.71 8.84
C ASN A 11 -4.88 -10.92 9.66
N LEU A 12 -4.09 -11.82 9.05
CA LEU A 12 -3.49 -12.93 9.77
C LEU A 12 -2.49 -12.44 10.82
N ASN A 13 -1.70 -11.41 10.50
CA ASN A 13 -0.79 -10.78 11.42
C ASN A 13 -1.53 -10.19 12.64
N ASP A 14 -2.59 -9.41 12.38
CA ASP A 14 -3.39 -8.78 13.43
C ASP A 14 -4.10 -9.82 14.31
N LEU A 15 -4.59 -10.90 13.70
CA LEU A 15 -5.20 -12.02 14.43
C LEU A 15 -4.21 -12.69 15.39
N ILE A 16 -2.99 -12.99 14.93
CA ILE A 16 -1.97 -13.65 15.76
C ILE A 16 -1.50 -12.70 16.87
N ASN A 17 -1.27 -11.42 16.54
CA ASN A 17 -0.91 -10.39 17.51
C ASN A 17 -1.99 -10.27 18.62
N ALA A 18 -3.26 -10.17 18.24
CA ALA A 18 -4.36 -10.09 19.20
C ALA A 18 -4.52 -11.38 20.02
N ALA A 19 -4.33 -12.56 19.43
CA ALA A 19 -4.48 -13.84 20.12
C ALA A 19 -3.38 -14.11 21.15
N VAL A 20 -2.12 -13.80 20.81
CA VAL A 20 -0.96 -14.11 21.67
C VAL A 20 -0.80 -13.09 22.80
N TRP A 21 -1.08 -11.81 22.54
CA TRP A 21 -0.90 -10.69 23.47
C TRP A 21 -2.21 -10.10 24.00
N TYR A 22 -3.29 -10.89 24.03
CA TYR A 22 -4.61 -10.44 24.49
C TYR A 22 -4.61 -9.96 25.95
N HIS A 23 -3.84 -10.62 26.82
CA HIS A 23 -3.87 -10.40 28.27
C HIS A 23 -2.61 -9.77 28.85
N ASP A 24 -1.54 -9.66 28.08
CA ASP A 24 -0.22 -9.24 28.56
C ASP A 24 0.67 -8.74 27.43
N ALA A 25 1.69 -7.95 27.78
CA ALA A 25 2.68 -7.39 26.85
C ALA A 25 4.06 -8.07 27.00
N VAL A 26 4.08 -9.37 27.32
CA VAL A 26 5.31 -10.13 27.54
C VAL A 26 5.88 -10.63 26.21
N ASP A 27 7.19 -10.54 26.03
CA ASP A 27 7.85 -11.06 24.83
C ASP A 27 7.91 -12.60 24.83
N ARG A 28 6.88 -13.22 24.26
CA ARG A 28 6.74 -14.69 24.16
C ARG A 28 7.32 -15.26 22.87
N ALA A 29 7.41 -14.44 21.81
CA ALA A 29 7.72 -14.89 20.46
C ALA A 29 8.53 -13.80 19.71
N PRO A 30 9.83 -13.65 20.03
CA PRO A 30 10.66 -12.58 19.47
C PRO A 30 10.80 -12.66 17.94
N ILE A 31 10.97 -13.89 17.42
CA ILE A 31 11.07 -14.15 15.97
C ILE A 31 9.77 -13.75 15.24
N TRP A 32 8.62 -13.96 15.88
CA TRP A 32 7.34 -13.55 15.30
C TRP A 32 7.22 -12.04 15.25
N CYS A 33 7.62 -11.34 16.33
CA CYS A 33 7.56 -9.88 16.35
C CYS A 33 8.45 -9.22 15.28
N ASP A 34 9.65 -9.75 15.05
CA ASP A 34 10.52 -9.27 13.96
C ASP A 34 9.83 -9.39 12.59
N ILE A 35 9.15 -10.49 12.32
CA ILE A 35 8.40 -10.70 11.06
C ILE A 35 7.16 -9.80 11.01
N SER A 36 6.41 -9.72 12.10
CA SER A 36 5.16 -8.95 12.24
C SER A 36 5.38 -7.47 11.94
N VAL A 37 6.43 -6.87 12.52
CA VAL A 37 6.80 -5.47 12.29
C VAL A 37 7.09 -5.18 10.81
N LYS A 38 7.80 -6.08 10.12
CA LYS A 38 8.05 -5.94 8.67
C LYS A 38 6.77 -6.06 7.87
N ILE A 39 5.88 -7.00 8.23
CA ILE A 39 4.57 -7.17 7.60
C ILE A 39 3.71 -5.92 7.76
N ILE A 40 3.67 -5.30 8.93
CA ILE A 40 2.90 -4.08 9.20
C ILE A 40 3.37 -2.94 8.28
N LEU A 41 4.69 -2.73 8.22
CA LEU A 41 5.33 -1.72 7.37
C LEU A 41 5.02 -1.92 5.89
N GLY A 42 5.36 -3.08 5.36
CA GLY A 42 5.19 -3.35 3.94
C GLY A 42 3.73 -3.53 3.56
N GLY A 43 2.87 -3.98 4.48
CA GLY A 43 1.43 -4.09 4.29
C GLY A 43 0.78 -2.74 4.07
N GLN A 44 1.17 -1.70 4.80
CA GLN A 44 0.64 -0.35 4.60
C GLN A 44 0.94 0.17 3.19
N VAL A 45 2.21 0.11 2.76
CA VAL A 45 2.65 0.60 1.45
C VAL A 45 2.14 -0.30 0.32
N GLY A 46 2.19 -1.62 0.52
CA GLY A 46 1.81 -2.63 -0.47
C GLY A 46 0.33 -2.60 -0.80
N ARG A 47 -0.55 -2.35 0.18
CA ARG A 47 -1.98 -2.15 -0.08
C ARG A 47 -2.24 -0.93 -0.96
N LEU A 48 -1.64 0.22 -0.64
CA LEU A 48 -1.80 1.46 -1.42
C LEU A 48 -1.21 1.33 -2.83
N ALA A 49 -0.01 0.75 -2.94
CA ALA A 49 0.62 0.48 -4.22
C ALA A 49 -0.22 -0.47 -5.10
N ALA A 50 -0.75 -1.55 -4.52
CA ALA A 50 -1.62 -2.48 -5.25
C ALA A 50 -2.90 -1.81 -5.78
N VAL A 51 -3.51 -0.92 -4.99
CA VAL A 51 -4.71 -0.18 -5.42
C VAL A 51 -4.37 0.84 -6.50
N ALA A 52 -3.23 1.54 -6.40
CA ALA A 52 -2.75 2.43 -7.45
C ALA A 52 -2.49 1.69 -8.78
N CYS A 53 -1.89 0.48 -8.73
CA CYS A 53 -1.72 -0.37 -9.91
C CYS A 53 -3.06 -0.79 -10.53
N ILE A 54 -4.06 -1.15 -9.71
CA ILE A 54 -5.41 -1.46 -10.19
C ILE A 54 -6.04 -0.23 -10.88
N ALA A 55 -5.92 0.95 -10.28
CA ALA A 55 -6.44 2.19 -10.87
C ALA A 55 -5.76 2.51 -12.21
N ARG A 56 -4.44 2.30 -12.31
CA ARG A 56 -3.69 2.45 -13.57
C ARG A 56 -4.15 1.45 -14.63
N PHE A 57 -4.33 0.19 -14.27
CA PHE A 57 -4.86 -0.83 -15.18
C PHE A 57 -6.24 -0.43 -15.73
N LEU A 58 -7.14 0.05 -14.87
CA LEU A 58 -8.45 0.53 -15.29
C LEU A 58 -8.36 1.75 -16.23
N ALA A 59 -7.47 2.70 -15.93
CA ALA A 59 -7.24 3.88 -16.76
C ALA A 59 -6.73 3.51 -18.16
N ASP A 60 -5.85 2.52 -18.24
CA ASP A 60 -5.29 2.01 -19.48
C ASP A 60 -6.34 1.30 -20.34
N VAL A 61 -7.22 0.49 -19.73
CA VAL A 61 -8.31 -0.23 -20.44
C VAL A 61 -9.31 0.75 -21.07
N VAL A 62 -9.55 1.89 -20.44
CA VAL A 62 -10.49 2.92 -20.93
C VAL A 62 -9.82 3.91 -21.91
N SER A 63 -8.49 3.82 -22.10
CA SER A 63 -7.73 4.69 -23.00
C SER A 63 -7.99 4.33 -24.49
N PRO A 64 -8.01 5.29 -25.43
CA PRO A 64 -8.27 5.01 -26.85
C PRO A 64 -7.20 4.10 -27.49
N ARG A 65 -6.00 4.07 -26.91
CA ARG A 65 -4.88 3.23 -27.35
C ARG A 65 -5.03 1.76 -26.93
N ALA A 66 -6.09 1.39 -26.21
CA ALA A 66 -6.31 0.03 -25.72
C ALA A 66 -6.51 -1.02 -26.82
N THR A 67 -6.93 -0.60 -28.03
CA THR A 67 -7.18 -1.49 -29.17
C THR A 67 -5.91 -2.02 -29.84
N ALA A 68 -4.73 -1.50 -29.51
CA ALA A 68 -3.44 -1.89 -30.09
C ALA A 68 -2.48 -2.56 -29.08
N ILE A 69 -2.99 -3.09 -27.96
CA ILE A 69 -2.13 -3.70 -26.93
C ILE A 69 -1.70 -5.09 -27.38
N THR A 70 -0.39 -5.30 -27.55
CA THR A 70 0.16 -6.62 -27.88
C THR A 70 0.25 -7.54 -26.64
N HIS A 71 0.40 -8.85 -26.86
CA HIS A 71 0.66 -9.81 -25.78
C HIS A 71 1.93 -9.48 -24.98
N GLN A 72 2.95 -8.90 -25.64
CA GLN A 72 4.21 -8.52 -25.01
C GLN A 72 4.02 -7.30 -24.09
N ASP A 73 3.24 -6.30 -24.52
CA ASP A 73 2.90 -5.14 -23.69
C ASP A 73 2.12 -5.56 -22.44
N ARG A 74 1.23 -6.54 -22.58
CA ARG A 74 0.48 -7.10 -21.46
C ARG A 74 1.39 -7.74 -20.42
N ARG A 75 2.39 -8.52 -20.86
CA ARG A 75 3.35 -9.16 -19.94
C ARG A 75 4.21 -8.12 -19.24
N ARG A 76 4.69 -7.10 -19.96
CA ARG A 76 5.46 -6.00 -19.37
C ARG A 76 4.67 -5.23 -18.32
N ARG A 77 3.39 -4.95 -18.58
CA ARG A 77 2.50 -4.29 -17.60
C ARG A 77 2.29 -5.13 -16.35
N ALA A 78 1.99 -6.43 -16.50
CA ALA A 78 1.82 -7.30 -15.35
C ALA A 78 3.10 -7.36 -14.50
N ILE A 79 4.27 -7.52 -15.14
CA ILE A 79 5.56 -7.50 -14.44
C ILE A 79 5.76 -6.17 -13.71
N PHE A 80 5.46 -5.05 -14.35
CA PHE A 80 5.56 -3.73 -13.72
C PHE A 80 4.63 -3.62 -12.49
N ASP A 81 3.36 -3.99 -12.62
CA ASP A 81 2.38 -3.92 -11.54
C ASP A 81 2.78 -4.81 -10.34
N TYR A 82 3.29 -6.01 -10.60
CA TYR A 82 3.81 -6.90 -9.56
C TYR A 82 5.11 -6.37 -8.94
N SER A 83 6.03 -5.85 -9.76
CA SER A 83 7.28 -5.26 -9.27
C SER A 83 7.02 -4.02 -8.41
N MET A 84 6.01 -3.21 -8.72
CA MET A 84 5.67 -2.03 -7.94
C MET A 84 4.94 -2.42 -6.64
N SER A 85 3.99 -3.35 -6.72
CA SER A 85 3.17 -3.75 -5.57
C SER A 85 3.87 -4.65 -4.55
N PHE A 86 4.95 -5.34 -4.93
CA PHE A 86 5.78 -6.14 -4.00
C PHE A 86 7.19 -5.58 -3.83
N GLY A 87 7.82 -5.10 -4.90
CA GLY A 87 9.19 -4.59 -4.85
C GLY A 87 9.33 -3.35 -3.98
N VAL A 88 8.41 -2.38 -4.08
CA VAL A 88 8.47 -1.18 -3.22
C VAL A 88 8.31 -1.53 -1.74
N PRO A 89 7.31 -2.33 -1.31
CA PRO A 89 7.24 -2.82 0.06
C PRO A 89 8.51 -3.54 0.54
N ILE A 90 9.13 -4.38 -0.29
CA ILE A 90 10.37 -5.09 0.07
C ILE A 90 11.52 -4.10 0.29
N VAL A 91 11.66 -3.10 -0.59
CA VAL A 91 12.67 -2.04 -0.43
C VAL A 91 12.42 -1.25 0.85
N VAL A 92 11.18 -0.89 1.15
CA VAL A 92 10.82 -0.18 2.39
C VAL A 92 11.13 -1.04 3.62
N MET A 93 10.82 -2.34 3.60
CA MET A 93 11.15 -3.27 4.68
C MET A 93 12.67 -3.38 4.90
N ALA A 94 13.47 -3.40 3.83
CA ALA A 94 14.92 -3.44 3.91
C ALA A 94 15.49 -2.11 4.45
N CYS A 95 14.97 -0.98 3.98
CA CYS A 95 15.36 0.36 4.43
C CYS A 95 14.97 0.64 5.89
N HIS A 96 14.05 -0.13 6.46
CA HIS A 96 13.62 0.04 7.84
C HIS A 96 14.77 -0.02 8.86
N ILE A 97 15.83 -0.79 8.56
CA ILE A 97 17.00 -0.92 9.45
C ILE A 97 17.65 0.44 9.73
N ILE A 98 17.53 1.40 8.81
CA ILE A 98 18.22 2.70 8.92
C ILE A 98 17.66 3.57 10.05
N TYR A 99 16.35 3.48 10.32
CA TYR A 99 15.64 4.40 11.22
C TYR A 99 14.96 3.70 12.41
N GLN A 100 15.22 2.41 12.57
CA GLN A 100 14.65 1.56 13.60
C GLN A 100 15.51 1.65 14.88
N PRO A 101 14.99 2.22 15.99
CA PRO A 101 15.75 2.28 17.24
C PRO A 101 15.80 0.94 17.97
N ASN A 102 14.66 0.25 18.07
CA ASN A 102 14.53 -1.04 18.73
C ASN A 102 13.95 -2.06 17.75
N HIS A 103 14.22 -3.35 17.96
CA HIS A 103 13.70 -4.43 17.11
C HIS A 103 12.16 -4.39 16.98
N TYR A 104 11.44 -4.19 18.07
CA TYR A 104 9.98 -4.04 18.09
C TYR A 104 9.54 -3.47 19.44
N ALA A 105 8.29 -3.00 19.52
CA ALA A 105 7.61 -2.72 20.78
C ALA A 105 6.43 -3.67 20.91
N ILE A 106 6.04 -4.01 22.14
CA ILE A 106 4.87 -4.85 22.40
C ILE A 106 3.86 -4.02 23.19
N PHE A 107 2.64 -3.95 22.67
CA PHE A 107 1.52 -3.29 23.34
C PHE A 107 0.54 -4.31 23.89
N HIS A 108 0.03 -4.06 25.09
CA HIS A 108 -1.03 -4.86 25.70
C HIS A 108 -2.28 -4.85 24.82
N GLY A 109 -2.77 -6.05 24.45
CA GLY A 109 -3.93 -6.22 23.57
C GLY A 109 -3.67 -5.96 22.07
N GLY A 110 -2.58 -5.28 21.70
CA GLY A 110 -2.22 -4.95 20.32
C GLY A 110 -1.11 -5.82 19.72
N GLY A 111 -0.27 -6.44 20.55
CA GLY A 111 0.86 -7.27 20.12
C GLY A 111 2.06 -6.46 19.63
N CYS A 112 2.78 -7.00 18.64
CA CYS A 112 4.02 -6.42 18.13
C CYS A 112 3.75 -5.20 17.24
N GLU A 113 4.43 -4.09 17.54
CA GLU A 113 4.29 -2.81 16.86
C GLU A 113 5.65 -2.26 16.41
N VAL A 114 5.62 -1.46 15.34
CA VAL A 114 6.81 -0.90 14.71
C VAL A 114 7.37 0.23 15.56
N THR A 115 8.65 0.16 15.93
CA THR A 115 9.37 1.30 16.52
C THR A 115 10.05 2.12 15.44
N GLN A 116 10.09 3.44 15.63
CA GLN A 116 10.69 4.37 14.68
C GLN A 116 11.15 5.64 15.39
N THR A 117 12.29 6.17 14.97
CA THR A 117 12.72 7.52 15.36
C THR A 117 12.26 8.53 14.33
N MET A 118 11.85 9.73 14.75
CA MET A 118 11.47 10.78 13.81
C MET A 118 12.69 11.58 13.37
N THR A 119 13.41 10.98 12.45
CA THR A 119 14.54 11.58 11.75
C THR A 119 14.18 11.82 10.28
N TRP A 120 14.98 12.61 9.56
CA TRP A 120 14.75 12.87 8.14
C TRP A 120 14.61 11.58 7.29
N PRO A 121 15.32 10.46 7.55
CA PRO A 121 15.13 9.23 6.79
C PRO A 121 13.73 8.64 6.94
N THR A 122 13.10 8.73 8.12
CA THR A 122 11.74 8.21 8.34
C THR A 122 10.71 8.96 7.49
N LEU A 123 10.86 10.27 7.34
CA LEU A 123 10.01 11.07 6.46
C LEU A 123 10.11 10.59 5.00
N VAL A 124 11.32 10.40 4.51
CA VAL A 124 11.58 10.06 3.10
C VAL A 124 11.27 8.58 2.81
N LEU A 125 11.59 7.68 3.73
CA LEU A 125 11.53 6.23 3.49
C LEU A 125 10.20 5.61 3.89
N ARG A 126 9.47 6.21 4.84
CA ARG A 126 8.17 5.70 5.30
C ARG A 126 7.02 6.62 4.89
N MET A 127 7.16 7.90 5.17
CA MET A 127 6.03 8.83 5.22
C MET A 127 5.58 9.30 3.83
N ILE A 128 6.51 9.50 2.90
CA ILE A 128 6.20 10.01 1.56
C ILE A 128 5.44 9.02 0.69
N TRP A 129 5.70 7.71 0.85
CA TRP A 129 5.20 6.68 -0.07
C TRP A 129 3.69 6.50 0.02
N GLY A 130 3.11 6.56 1.22
CA GLY A 130 1.66 6.43 1.43
C GLY A 130 0.87 7.48 0.62
N PRO A 131 1.10 8.78 0.85
CA PRO A 131 0.48 9.86 0.08
C PRO A 131 0.77 9.79 -1.42
N VAL A 132 1.98 9.42 -1.84
CA VAL A 132 2.35 9.30 -3.26
C VAL A 132 1.51 8.23 -3.97
N PHE A 133 1.39 7.03 -3.40
CA PHE A 133 0.57 5.97 -3.99
C PHE A 133 -0.93 6.28 -3.92
N ALA A 134 -1.38 6.91 -2.83
CA ALA A 134 -2.77 7.32 -2.73
C ALA A 134 -3.13 8.40 -3.76
N LEU A 135 -2.29 9.43 -3.94
CA LEU A 135 -2.51 10.50 -4.91
C LEU A 135 -2.49 9.97 -6.35
N THR A 136 -1.50 9.15 -6.70
CA THR A 136 -1.43 8.54 -8.03
C THR A 136 -2.66 7.67 -8.31
N GLY A 137 -3.10 6.87 -7.32
CA GLY A 137 -4.34 6.10 -7.42
C GLY A 137 -5.57 6.98 -7.68
N VAL A 138 -5.71 8.11 -6.97
CA VAL A 138 -6.83 9.06 -7.14
C VAL A 138 -6.81 9.70 -8.53
N LEU A 139 -5.63 10.10 -9.03
CA LEU A 139 -5.50 10.69 -10.37
C LEU A 139 -5.95 9.71 -11.46
N TYR A 140 -5.48 8.46 -11.41
CA TYR A 140 -5.88 7.43 -12.37
C TYR A 140 -7.36 7.05 -12.24
N SER A 141 -7.88 6.97 -11.02
CA SER A 141 -9.29 6.67 -10.77
C SER A 141 -10.20 7.78 -11.32
N THR A 142 -9.87 9.04 -11.05
CA THR A 142 -10.60 10.20 -11.58
C THR A 142 -10.56 10.22 -13.10
N TYR A 143 -9.40 9.95 -13.72
CA TYR A 143 -9.29 9.83 -15.17
C TYR A 143 -10.17 8.72 -15.75
N THR A 144 -10.16 7.53 -15.12
CA THR A 144 -10.99 6.39 -15.53
C THR A 144 -12.46 6.75 -15.47
N VAL A 145 -12.92 7.35 -14.37
CA VAL A 145 -14.31 7.79 -14.20
C VAL A 145 -14.66 8.86 -15.23
N TYR A 146 -13.88 9.94 -15.35
CA TYR A 146 -14.13 11.01 -16.31
C TYR A 146 -14.33 10.48 -17.74
N ARG A 147 -13.42 9.60 -18.17
CA ARG A 147 -13.48 8.96 -19.50
C ARG A 147 -14.69 8.05 -19.64
N LEU A 148 -14.98 7.26 -18.61
CA LEU A 148 -16.15 6.40 -18.57
C LEU A 148 -17.42 7.22 -18.74
N ILE A 149 -17.52 8.37 -18.05
CA ILE A 149 -18.68 9.27 -18.14
C ILE A 149 -18.81 9.91 -19.52
N ARG A 150 -17.69 10.31 -20.12
CA ARG A 150 -17.67 10.94 -21.45
C ARG A 150 -17.96 9.97 -22.59
N HIS A 151 -17.55 8.71 -22.46
CA HIS A 151 -17.66 7.68 -23.51
C HIS A 151 -18.66 6.56 -23.16
N ARG A 152 -19.66 6.83 -22.31
CA ARG A 152 -20.67 5.84 -21.88
C ARG A 152 -21.39 5.13 -23.04
N ARG A 153 -21.52 5.79 -24.20
CA ARG A 153 -22.18 5.22 -25.40
C ARG A 153 -21.33 4.16 -26.11
N ASP A 154 -20.01 4.20 -25.99
CA ASP A 154 -19.08 3.23 -26.58
C ASP A 154 -18.63 2.16 -25.57
N PHE A 155 -19.07 2.25 -24.31
CA PHE A 155 -18.59 1.42 -23.21
C PHE A 155 -18.80 -0.08 -23.45
N SER A 156 -19.95 -0.48 -23.98
CA SER A 156 -20.24 -1.87 -24.34
C SER A 156 -19.31 -2.39 -25.45
N ARG A 157 -18.81 -1.52 -26.33
CA ARG A 157 -17.85 -1.89 -27.39
C ARG A 157 -16.42 -1.93 -26.87
N VAL A 158 -16.05 -1.00 -25.97
CA VAL A 158 -14.72 -0.96 -25.34
C VAL A 158 -14.50 -2.17 -24.44
N THR A 159 -15.49 -2.60 -23.66
CA THR A 159 -15.39 -3.82 -22.84
C THR A 159 -15.51 -5.11 -23.66
N ALA A 160 -16.23 -5.09 -24.78
CA ALA A 160 -16.27 -6.23 -25.71
C ALA A 160 -14.95 -6.43 -26.48
N GLY A 161 -14.22 -5.35 -26.79
CA GLY A 161 -12.89 -5.42 -27.42
C GLY A 161 -11.75 -5.64 -26.42
N ALA A 162 -11.89 -5.17 -25.18
CA ALA A 162 -10.88 -5.31 -24.14
C ALA A 162 -11.00 -6.66 -23.42
N HIS A 163 -10.36 -7.68 -23.99
CA HIS A 163 -10.18 -9.02 -23.41
C HIS A 163 -11.45 -9.89 -23.30
N SER A 164 -11.38 -11.07 -23.89
CA SER A 164 -12.39 -12.15 -23.77
C SER A 164 -12.68 -12.65 -22.33
N ALA A 165 -12.02 -12.10 -21.31
CA ALA A 165 -12.13 -12.52 -19.90
C ALA A 165 -12.62 -11.41 -18.94
N LEU A 166 -12.74 -10.15 -19.40
CA LEU A 166 -13.11 -9.02 -18.53
C LEU A 166 -14.54 -8.56 -18.84
N THR A 167 -15.51 -9.11 -18.11
CA THR A 167 -16.91 -8.68 -18.24
C THR A 167 -17.11 -7.28 -17.64
N THR A 168 -18.04 -6.52 -18.22
CA THR A 168 -18.42 -5.18 -17.75
C THR A 168 -18.69 -5.13 -16.24
N ALA A 169 -19.36 -6.16 -15.70
CA ALA A 169 -19.65 -6.28 -14.27
C ALA A 169 -18.38 -6.41 -13.40
N ARG A 170 -17.36 -7.16 -13.85
CA ARG A 170 -16.08 -7.27 -13.11
C ARG A 170 -15.35 -5.94 -13.11
N PHE A 171 -15.30 -5.26 -14.25
CA PHE A 171 -14.65 -3.95 -14.36
C PHE A 171 -15.25 -2.93 -13.39
N VAL A 172 -16.59 -2.81 -13.36
CA VAL A 172 -17.28 -1.86 -12.47
C VAL A 172 -17.04 -2.20 -10.99
N ARG A 173 -17.07 -3.49 -10.62
CA ARG A 173 -16.77 -3.91 -9.25
C ARG A 173 -15.33 -3.57 -8.82
N LEU A 174 -14.35 -3.80 -9.70
CA LEU A 174 -12.95 -3.44 -9.42
C LEU A 174 -12.76 -1.92 -9.31
N ALA A 175 -13.40 -1.15 -10.19
CA ALA A 175 -13.36 0.30 -10.14
C ALA A 175 -13.98 0.82 -8.84
N ALA A 176 -15.17 0.36 -8.47
CA ALA A 176 -15.84 0.73 -7.22
C ALA A 176 -14.98 0.39 -6.00
N LEU A 177 -14.38 -0.80 -5.96
CA LEU A 177 -13.48 -1.22 -4.88
C LEU A 177 -12.25 -0.29 -4.78
N SER A 178 -11.61 0.01 -5.90
CA SER A 178 -10.43 0.89 -5.93
C SER A 178 -10.75 2.31 -5.47
N ILE A 179 -11.87 2.88 -5.93
CA ILE A 179 -12.33 4.22 -5.55
C ILE A 179 -12.68 4.25 -4.06
N ALA A 180 -13.46 3.27 -3.57
CA ALA A 180 -13.81 3.19 -2.16
C ALA A 180 -12.56 3.08 -1.27
N TYR A 181 -11.57 2.28 -1.68
CA TYR A 181 -10.33 2.15 -0.94
C TYR A 181 -9.51 3.45 -0.93
N LEU A 182 -9.44 4.17 -2.05
CA LEU A 182 -8.71 5.44 -2.13
C LEU A 182 -9.41 6.58 -1.37
N LEU A 183 -10.74 6.60 -1.37
CA LEU A 183 -11.53 7.58 -0.61
C LEU A 183 -11.28 7.49 0.89
N VAL A 184 -11.02 6.30 1.42
CA VAL A 184 -10.67 6.09 2.83
C VAL A 184 -9.16 6.14 3.05
N GLY A 185 -8.37 5.54 2.15
CA GLY A 185 -6.93 5.41 2.28
C GLY A 185 -6.18 6.74 2.17
N LEU A 186 -6.62 7.65 1.30
CA LEU A 186 -6.02 8.99 1.18
C LEU A 186 -6.15 9.81 2.48
N PRO A 187 -7.36 10.07 3.03
CA PRO A 187 -7.48 10.84 4.26
C PRO A 187 -6.82 10.14 5.44
N LEU A 188 -6.88 8.81 5.53
CA LEU A 188 -6.18 8.07 6.59
C LEU A 188 -4.66 8.23 6.49
N SER A 189 -4.10 8.15 5.28
CA SER A 189 -2.66 8.35 5.05
C SER A 189 -2.23 9.77 5.37
N LEU A 190 -3.02 10.77 5.01
CA LEU A 190 -2.74 12.17 5.32
C LEU A 190 -2.87 12.47 6.81
N TYR A 191 -3.90 11.93 7.45
CA TYR A 191 -4.14 12.09 8.88
C TYR A 191 -3.05 11.43 9.73
N SER A 192 -2.67 10.18 9.40
CA SER A 192 -1.56 9.50 10.08
C SER A 192 -0.23 10.23 9.90
N THR A 193 0.02 10.76 8.71
CA THR A 193 1.17 11.63 8.42
C THR A 193 1.12 12.89 9.28
N PHE A 194 -0.02 13.57 9.31
CA PHE A 194 -0.20 14.80 10.07
C PHE A 194 0.02 14.59 11.58
N ILE A 195 -0.60 13.55 12.15
CA ILE A 195 -0.38 13.20 13.55
C ILE A 195 1.08 12.91 13.82
N ALA A 196 1.76 12.13 12.97
CA ALA A 196 3.16 11.79 13.18
C ALA A 196 4.07 13.03 13.19
N ILE A 197 3.78 14.05 12.38
CA ILE A 197 4.49 15.34 12.43
C ILE A 197 4.19 16.07 13.74
N VAL A 198 2.91 16.22 14.10
CA VAL A 198 2.49 17.03 15.24
C VAL A 198 2.89 16.41 16.58
N SER A 199 2.79 15.08 16.71
CA SER A 199 3.10 14.36 17.95
C SER A 199 4.58 14.41 18.32
N THR A 200 5.45 14.63 17.34
CA THR A 200 6.88 14.40 17.54
C THR A 200 7.71 15.67 17.72
N GLY A 201 7.12 16.85 17.54
CA GLY A 201 7.81 18.11 17.82
C GLY A 201 9.03 18.34 16.93
N ARG A 202 10.21 18.62 17.54
CA ARG A 202 11.46 18.94 16.81
C ARG A 202 12.04 17.70 16.12
N PHE A 203 12.25 17.80 14.81
CA PHE A 203 13.08 16.84 14.08
C PHE A 203 14.49 16.85 14.67
N THR A 204 14.95 15.70 15.13
CA THR A 204 16.35 15.50 15.53
C THR A 204 17.18 15.18 14.30
N ASP A 205 18.40 15.71 14.25
CA ASP A 205 19.36 15.33 13.23
C ASP A 205 19.62 13.82 13.30
N TYR A 206 19.79 13.20 12.13
CA TYR A 206 20.01 11.77 12.05
C TYR A 206 21.44 11.44 12.49
N ASP A 207 21.55 10.64 13.56
CA ASP A 207 22.81 10.03 13.98
C ASP A 207 22.61 8.52 14.11
N TRP A 208 23.42 7.75 13.37
CA TRP A 208 23.40 6.29 13.39
C TRP A 208 23.67 5.75 14.80
N GLN A 209 24.61 6.38 15.52
CA GLN A 209 24.99 5.93 16.86
C GLN A 209 23.84 6.14 17.84
N TYR A 210 23.16 7.29 17.77
CA TYR A 210 22.00 7.57 18.62
C TYR A 210 20.82 6.62 18.37
N VAL A 211 20.58 6.27 17.10
CA VAL A 211 19.48 5.35 16.75
C VAL A 211 19.78 3.92 17.22
N HIS A 212 21.04 3.46 17.15
CA HIS A 212 21.41 2.08 17.48
C HIS A 212 22.10 1.91 18.84
N SER A 213 22.12 2.93 19.68
CA SER A 213 22.75 2.87 21.01
C SER A 213 21.86 2.25 22.10
N ALA A 214 20.61 1.93 21.79
CA ALA A 214 19.61 1.43 22.73
C ALA A 214 19.64 -0.11 22.86
#